data_AF-A0A933GS09-F1
#
_entry.id   AF-A0A933GS09-F1
#
_cell.length_a   1.000
_cell.length_b   1.000
_cell.length_c   1.000
_cell.angle_alpha   90.00
_cell.angle_beta   90.00
_cell.angle_gamma   90.00
#
_symmetry.space_group_name_H-M   'P 1'
#
loop_
_entity.id
_entity.type
_entity.pdbx_description
1 polymer ?
#
loop_
_entity_poly.entity_id
_entity_poly.type
_entity_poly.pdbx_seq_one_letter_code
_entity_poly.pdbx_strand_id
1 'polypeptide(L)'
;MSVIPIPTRTRAVGEELEAAERAFAEGREESALDSADRLLRLDPEGSEENERLATLLAALGRHRDAAGRFQKVAVEAGRIAEAAALRIGVSELAAGRVQAGLAWLSGLSTWLPAYHRIARQVAELRLDAGDSFGAIQELVRQLDLLGDDPRTHILLGDAYVRIEAYGMAAWHYRIASELDPSRKAPELRLRRLGERASCDTGLALAGGRRLSTNLAALRETRPEIASFLAELPRPSEWTPFSIAGGSVRARDRRGRWVNGHYGPPRTGPGPATGGARLQRCPVFLGCGTGYGLRRFLAATESVEGLPGKKIPVYVIEPDADLFRLALETHDWADWIRSGRLFPFVGPGAEERALDFFADLAGEEWQFPRIVSELEKGRAAPFMRRFDAVRRARDARYRADVARTQALHTGRGASERARVFSEAAGRPVRVLANASRFAPDLLGSLADLVAEFRREGHEAELLVETRDTGLILERDVARRVAAFEPDLILAAESVEPPARTASTALIPAGILLAGSGSPTLACAVADPSAISPLDVLLAPRAEILAGIDVPGTRLAVLPAEGRARAILAHMARAFGG
;
A
#
# COMPACT_ATOMS: atom_id res chain seq x y z
N MET A 1 0.12 -31.20 -72.87
CA MET A 1 0.45 -30.80 -71.49
C MET A 1 -0.85 -30.46 -70.79
N SER A 2 -1.21 -31.18 -69.71
CA SER A 2 -2.41 -30.84 -68.94
C SER A 2 -2.07 -29.71 -67.98
N VAL A 3 -2.74 -28.56 -68.12
CA VAL A 3 -2.57 -27.45 -67.18
C VAL A 3 -3.41 -27.76 -65.94
N ILE A 4 -2.74 -28.15 -64.86
CA ILE A 4 -3.41 -28.33 -63.57
C ILE A 4 -3.82 -26.91 -63.09
N PRO A 5 -5.13 -26.63 -62.89
CA PRO A 5 -5.55 -25.33 -62.39
C PRO A 5 -5.08 -25.18 -60.94
N ILE A 6 -4.29 -24.14 -60.67
CA ILE A 6 -3.89 -23.79 -59.31
C ILE A 6 -5.17 -23.32 -58.58
N PRO A 7 -5.57 -23.97 -57.46
CA PRO A 7 -6.74 -23.53 -56.72
C PRO A 7 -6.52 -22.12 -56.16
N THR A 8 -7.59 -21.30 -56.15
CA THR A 8 -7.54 -19.98 -55.52
C THR A 8 -7.28 -20.12 -54.01
N ARG A 9 -6.54 -19.18 -53.41
CA ARG A 9 -6.13 -19.25 -51.98
C ARG A 9 -7.32 -19.48 -51.04
N THR A 10 -8.44 -18.82 -51.28
CA THR A 10 -9.70 -19.00 -50.53
C THR A 10 -10.22 -20.44 -50.58
N ARG A 11 -10.17 -21.08 -51.75
CA ARG A 11 -10.58 -22.48 -51.93
C ARG A 11 -9.65 -23.44 -51.19
N ALA A 12 -8.34 -23.22 -51.28
CA ALA A 12 -7.35 -24.02 -50.56
C ALA A 12 -7.50 -23.90 -49.02
N VAL A 13 -7.81 -22.70 -48.51
CA VAL A 13 -8.11 -22.49 -47.08
C VAL A 13 -9.38 -23.25 -46.67
N GLY A 14 -10.46 -23.19 -47.45
CA GLY A 14 -11.69 -23.94 -47.15
C GLY A 14 -11.49 -25.46 -47.15
N GLU A 15 -10.83 -26.00 -48.18
CA GLU A 15 -10.57 -27.44 -48.31
C GLU A 15 -9.68 -27.98 -47.18
N GLU A 16 -8.64 -27.24 -46.76
CA GLU A 16 -7.79 -27.63 -45.62
C GLU A 16 -8.51 -27.50 -44.26
N LEU A 17 -9.41 -26.52 -44.10
CA LEU A 17 -10.17 -26.31 -42.87
C LEU A 17 -11.18 -27.44 -42.63
N GLU A 18 -11.93 -27.84 -43.67
CA GLU A 18 -12.80 -29.01 -43.61
C GLU A 18 -12.02 -30.31 -43.36
N ALA A 19 -10.82 -30.45 -43.94
CA ALA A 19 -9.96 -31.61 -43.68
C ALA A 19 -9.48 -31.67 -42.22
N ALA A 20 -9.11 -30.52 -41.64
CA ALA A 20 -8.66 -30.41 -40.25
C ALA A 20 -9.78 -30.72 -39.25
N GLU A 21 -10.96 -30.13 -39.46
CA GLU A 21 -12.15 -30.37 -38.61
C GLU A 21 -12.63 -31.82 -38.69
N ARG A 22 -12.62 -32.42 -39.88
CA ARG A 22 -12.98 -33.83 -40.08
C ARG A 22 -11.99 -34.78 -39.39
N ALA A 23 -10.68 -34.53 -39.55
CA ALA A 23 -9.66 -35.33 -38.87
C ALA A 23 -9.81 -35.26 -37.34
N PHE A 24 -10.12 -34.08 -36.79
CA PHE A 24 -10.40 -33.92 -35.36
C PHE A 24 -11.66 -34.67 -34.91
N ALA A 25 -12.77 -34.57 -35.66
CA ALA A 25 -14.01 -35.29 -35.37
C ALA A 25 -13.86 -36.83 -35.44
N GLU A 26 -12.94 -37.32 -36.28
CA GLU A 26 -12.55 -38.74 -36.39
C GLU A 26 -11.53 -39.18 -35.33
N GLY A 27 -11.08 -38.29 -34.44
CA GLY A 27 -10.06 -38.58 -33.42
C GLY A 27 -8.63 -38.68 -33.94
N ARG A 28 -8.37 -38.25 -35.19
CA ARG A 28 -7.04 -38.27 -35.83
C ARG A 28 -6.28 -36.98 -35.54
N GLU A 29 -5.92 -36.79 -34.27
CA GLU A 29 -5.32 -35.54 -33.75
C GLU A 29 -4.07 -35.08 -34.52
N GLU A 30 -3.13 -35.97 -34.84
CA GLU A 30 -1.93 -35.62 -35.62
C GLU A 30 -2.28 -35.09 -37.02
N SER A 31 -3.24 -35.73 -37.71
CA SER A 31 -3.71 -35.25 -39.02
C SER A 31 -4.43 -33.90 -38.93
N ALA A 32 -5.15 -33.64 -37.83
CA ALA A 32 -5.79 -32.36 -37.59
C ALA A 32 -4.76 -31.25 -37.30
N LEU A 33 -3.69 -31.56 -36.55
CA LEU A 33 -2.56 -30.65 -36.32
C LEU A 33 -1.82 -30.32 -37.63
N ASP A 34 -1.52 -31.31 -38.46
CA ASP A 34 -0.86 -31.11 -39.77
C ASP A 34 -1.66 -30.18 -40.70
N SER A 35 -2.98 -30.36 -40.78
CA SER A 35 -3.86 -29.46 -41.51
C SER A 35 -3.94 -28.07 -40.85
N ALA A 36 -4.00 -27.99 -39.52
CA ALA A 36 -3.96 -26.71 -38.81
C ALA A 36 -2.65 -25.93 -39.06
N ASP A 37 -1.51 -26.60 -39.16
CA ASP A 37 -0.24 -25.96 -39.52
C ASP A 37 -0.19 -25.55 -41.01
N ARG A 38 -0.84 -26.29 -41.92
CA ARG A 38 -1.02 -25.82 -43.31
C ARG A 38 -1.90 -24.57 -43.35
N LEU A 39 -3.00 -24.53 -42.58
CA LEU A 39 -3.85 -23.35 -42.45
C LEU A 39 -3.11 -22.15 -41.85
N LEU A 40 -2.31 -22.35 -40.79
CA LEU A 40 -1.49 -21.28 -40.21
C LEU A 40 -0.51 -20.68 -41.22
N ARG A 41 0.04 -21.48 -42.15
CA ARG A 41 0.91 -21.03 -43.25
C ARG A 41 0.16 -20.34 -44.40
N LEU A 42 -1.06 -20.77 -44.71
CA LEU A 42 -1.93 -20.14 -45.72
C LEU A 42 -2.47 -18.77 -45.28
N ASP A 43 -2.44 -18.53 -43.97
CA ASP A 43 -2.90 -17.35 -43.24
C ASP A 43 -4.28 -16.86 -43.70
N PRO A 44 -5.39 -17.43 -43.17
CA PRO A 44 -6.73 -16.99 -43.53
C PRO A 44 -6.92 -15.49 -43.28
N GLU A 45 -7.56 -14.81 -44.24
CA GLU A 45 -7.90 -13.38 -44.19
C GLU A 45 -9.38 -13.13 -43.87
N GLY A 46 -10.18 -14.20 -43.81
CA GLY A 46 -11.59 -14.14 -43.46
C GLY A 46 -11.84 -14.40 -41.97
N SER A 47 -12.79 -13.67 -41.42
CA SER A 47 -13.11 -13.71 -39.99
C SER A 47 -13.71 -15.07 -39.57
N GLU A 48 -14.51 -15.69 -40.43
CA GLU A 48 -15.13 -17.00 -40.19
C GLU A 48 -14.07 -18.12 -40.16
N GLU A 49 -13.15 -18.13 -41.12
CA GLU A 49 -12.07 -19.10 -41.20
C GLU A 49 -11.06 -18.93 -40.06
N ASN A 50 -10.77 -17.69 -39.64
CA ASN A 50 -9.97 -17.45 -38.44
C ASN A 50 -10.71 -17.88 -37.16
N GLU A 51 -12.03 -17.72 -37.05
CA GLU A 51 -12.82 -18.18 -35.89
C GLU A 51 -12.84 -19.71 -35.78
N ARG A 52 -13.06 -20.40 -36.90
CA ARG A 52 -13.04 -21.88 -36.99
C ARG A 52 -11.65 -22.43 -36.66
N LEU A 53 -10.61 -21.89 -37.30
CA LEU A 53 -9.21 -22.29 -37.04
C LEU A 53 -8.81 -22.03 -35.58
N ALA A 54 -9.19 -20.88 -35.00
CA ALA A 54 -8.92 -20.58 -33.59
C ALA A 54 -9.59 -21.57 -32.65
N THR A 55 -10.83 -21.96 -32.95
CA THR A 55 -11.60 -22.93 -32.17
C THR A 55 -10.98 -24.32 -32.24
N LEU A 56 -10.55 -24.76 -33.42
CA LEU A 56 -9.84 -26.02 -33.63
C LEU A 56 -8.48 -26.03 -32.89
N LEU A 57 -7.69 -24.96 -33.02
CA LEU A 57 -6.41 -24.83 -32.31
C LEU A 57 -6.58 -24.85 -30.79
N ALA A 58 -7.65 -24.25 -30.26
CA ALA A 58 -7.95 -24.30 -28.83
C ALA A 58 -8.31 -25.71 -28.36
N ALA A 59 -9.05 -26.47 -29.17
CA ALA A 59 -9.40 -27.86 -28.88
C ALA A 59 -8.19 -28.82 -28.95
N LEU A 60 -7.24 -28.55 -29.86
CA LEU A 60 -5.96 -29.24 -30.01
C LEU A 60 -4.87 -28.78 -29.00
N GLY A 61 -5.24 -28.03 -27.95
CA GLY A 61 -4.30 -27.56 -26.92
C GLY A 61 -3.34 -26.44 -27.35
N ARG A 62 -3.39 -25.96 -28.60
CA ARG A 62 -2.56 -24.88 -29.15
C ARG A 62 -3.09 -23.50 -28.79
N HIS A 63 -3.26 -23.27 -27.48
CA HIS A 63 -3.90 -22.09 -26.93
C HIS A 63 -3.21 -20.76 -27.30
N ARG A 64 -1.88 -20.74 -27.50
CA ARG A 64 -1.16 -19.54 -27.96
C ARG A 64 -1.59 -19.12 -29.37
N ASP A 65 -1.72 -20.06 -30.27
CA ASP A 65 -2.06 -19.81 -31.67
C ASP A 65 -3.55 -19.49 -31.83
N ALA A 66 -4.39 -20.18 -31.05
CA ALA A 66 -5.82 -19.86 -30.92
C ALA A 66 -6.05 -18.41 -30.47
N ALA A 67 -5.32 -17.93 -29.45
CA ALA A 67 -5.42 -16.55 -28.97
C ALA A 67 -5.10 -15.52 -30.09
N GLY A 68 -4.01 -15.74 -30.83
CA GLY A 68 -3.64 -14.88 -31.96
C GLY A 68 -4.67 -14.88 -33.10
N ARG A 69 -5.32 -16.02 -33.35
CA ARG A 69 -6.39 -16.13 -34.36
C ARG A 69 -7.68 -15.44 -33.91
N PHE A 70 -8.12 -15.62 -32.67
CA PHE A 70 -9.25 -14.87 -32.11
C PHE A 70 -8.97 -13.35 -32.06
N GLN A 71 -7.70 -12.93 -31.93
CA GLN A 71 -7.33 -11.51 -32.02
C GLN A 71 -7.51 -10.95 -33.45
N LYS A 72 -7.19 -11.71 -34.51
CA LYS A 72 -7.50 -11.31 -35.90
C LYS A 72 -9.00 -11.12 -36.11
N VAL A 73 -9.82 -12.10 -35.68
CA VAL A 73 -11.29 -12.03 -35.70
C VAL A 73 -11.80 -10.76 -35.01
N ALA A 74 -11.27 -10.43 -33.83
CA ALA A 74 -11.68 -9.24 -33.07
C ALA A 74 -11.32 -7.89 -33.74
N VAL A 75 -10.23 -7.85 -34.52
CA VAL A 75 -9.82 -6.65 -35.28
C VAL A 75 -10.69 -6.48 -36.53
N GLU A 76 -10.89 -7.56 -37.29
CA GLU A 76 -11.66 -7.55 -38.55
C GLU A 76 -13.15 -7.23 -38.34
N ALA A 77 -13.74 -7.70 -37.23
CA ALA A 77 -15.14 -7.47 -36.91
C ALA A 77 -15.50 -6.01 -36.54
N GLY A 78 -14.50 -5.11 -36.43
CA GLY A 78 -14.69 -3.68 -36.16
C GLY A 78 -15.28 -3.34 -34.78
N ARG A 79 -15.55 -4.36 -33.96
CA ARG A 79 -16.01 -4.28 -32.58
C ARG A 79 -15.30 -5.38 -31.81
N ILE A 80 -14.93 -5.08 -30.56
CA ILE A 80 -14.57 -6.10 -29.59
C ILE A 80 -15.84 -6.93 -29.33
N ALA A 81 -16.05 -7.97 -30.13
CA ALA A 81 -17.05 -8.98 -29.82
C ALA A 81 -16.64 -9.58 -28.48
N GLU A 82 -17.48 -9.46 -27.47
CA GLU A 82 -17.17 -9.88 -26.10
C GLU A 82 -16.82 -11.37 -26.05
N ALA A 83 -17.40 -12.17 -26.95
CA ALA A 83 -17.05 -13.56 -27.21
C ALA A 83 -15.59 -13.75 -27.69
N ALA A 84 -15.06 -12.86 -28.54
CA ALA A 84 -13.68 -12.92 -28.98
C ALA A 84 -12.73 -12.53 -27.84
N ALA A 85 -12.97 -11.43 -27.12
CA ALA A 85 -12.17 -11.05 -25.95
C ALA A 85 -12.19 -12.13 -24.84
N LEU A 86 -13.32 -12.81 -24.64
CA LEU A 86 -13.43 -14.00 -23.80
C LEU A 86 -12.53 -15.13 -24.30
N ARG A 87 -12.66 -15.52 -25.58
CA ARG A 87 -11.92 -16.66 -26.13
C ARG A 87 -10.41 -16.40 -26.20
N ILE A 88 -9.99 -15.16 -26.49
CA ILE A 88 -8.59 -14.73 -26.34
C ILE A 88 -8.18 -14.87 -24.86
N GLY A 89 -8.93 -14.28 -23.93
CA GLY A 89 -8.61 -14.30 -22.50
C GLY A 89 -8.45 -15.72 -21.93
N VAL A 90 -9.37 -16.63 -22.24
CA VAL A 90 -9.29 -18.04 -21.84
C VAL A 90 -8.12 -18.75 -22.50
N SER A 91 -7.86 -18.50 -23.78
CA SER A 91 -6.72 -19.11 -24.49
C SER A 91 -5.37 -18.60 -23.96
N GLU A 92 -5.27 -17.32 -23.60
CA GLU A 92 -4.09 -16.73 -22.94
C GLU A 92 -3.85 -17.34 -21.55
N LEU A 93 -4.91 -17.52 -20.74
CA LEU A 93 -4.83 -18.19 -19.44
C LEU A 93 -4.41 -19.67 -19.58
N ALA A 94 -5.02 -20.41 -20.51
CA ALA A 94 -4.68 -21.80 -20.79
C ALA A 94 -3.25 -21.96 -21.37
N ALA A 95 -2.73 -20.95 -22.06
CA ALA A 95 -1.33 -20.86 -22.48
C ALA A 95 -0.37 -20.44 -21.35
N GLY A 96 -0.82 -20.36 -20.09
CA GLY A 96 -0.03 -19.94 -18.94
C GLY A 96 0.30 -18.45 -18.88
N ARG A 97 -0.20 -17.63 -19.82
CA ARG A 97 0.03 -16.18 -19.87
C ARG A 97 -0.99 -15.43 -19.02
N VAL A 98 -0.94 -15.70 -17.72
CA VAL A 98 -1.90 -15.23 -16.70
C VAL A 98 -2.24 -13.74 -16.86
N GLN A 99 -1.23 -12.86 -16.89
CA GLN A 99 -1.46 -11.41 -16.95
C GLN A 99 -2.10 -10.95 -18.27
N ALA A 100 -1.75 -11.57 -19.41
CA ALA A 100 -2.35 -11.25 -20.69
C ALA A 100 -3.83 -11.69 -20.74
N GLY A 101 -4.12 -12.91 -20.26
CA GLY A 101 -5.49 -13.41 -20.18
C GLY A 101 -6.35 -12.59 -19.22
N LEU A 102 -5.82 -12.23 -18.06
CA LEU A 102 -6.50 -11.35 -17.12
C LEU A 102 -6.73 -9.94 -17.68
N ALA A 103 -5.81 -9.38 -18.47
CA ALA A 103 -6.03 -8.09 -19.13
C ALA A 103 -7.26 -8.13 -20.06
N TRP A 104 -7.33 -9.13 -20.95
CA TRP A 104 -8.48 -9.33 -21.84
C TRP A 104 -9.79 -9.55 -21.09
N LEU A 105 -9.77 -10.36 -20.01
CA LEU A 105 -10.97 -10.67 -19.22
C LEU A 105 -11.41 -9.51 -18.30
N SER A 106 -10.51 -8.62 -17.89
CA SER A 106 -10.83 -7.48 -17.01
C SER A 106 -11.73 -6.45 -17.71
N GLY A 107 -11.56 -6.26 -19.02
CA GLY A 107 -12.39 -5.37 -19.84
C GLY A 107 -13.83 -5.86 -20.06
N LEU A 108 -14.12 -7.14 -19.78
CA LEU A 108 -15.47 -7.72 -19.91
C LEU A 108 -16.35 -7.55 -18.66
N SER A 109 -15.80 -7.02 -17.57
CA SER A 109 -16.37 -7.14 -16.23
C SER A 109 -17.66 -6.35 -15.97
N THR A 110 -18.08 -5.48 -16.89
CA THR A 110 -19.02 -4.40 -16.56
C THR A 110 -20.51 -4.78 -16.59
N TRP A 111 -21.02 -5.59 -17.55
CA TRP A 111 -22.49 -5.62 -17.81
C TRP A 111 -23.17 -6.92 -18.34
N LEU A 112 -22.50 -8.08 -18.43
CA LEU A 112 -23.02 -9.19 -19.25
C LEU A 112 -23.46 -10.46 -18.49
N PRO A 113 -24.69 -10.97 -18.73
CA PRO A 113 -25.10 -12.32 -18.32
C PRO A 113 -24.22 -13.45 -18.88
N ALA A 114 -23.53 -13.20 -20.01
CA ALA A 114 -22.54 -14.11 -20.56
C ALA A 114 -21.27 -14.21 -19.68
N TYR A 115 -20.87 -13.12 -19.01
CA TYR A 115 -19.69 -13.09 -18.14
C TYR A 115 -19.86 -14.02 -16.92
N HIS A 116 -21.08 -14.24 -16.44
CA HIS A 116 -21.33 -15.18 -15.33
C HIS A 116 -21.22 -16.65 -15.75
N ARG A 117 -21.44 -16.99 -17.03
CA ARG A 117 -21.27 -18.37 -17.54
C ARG A 117 -19.80 -18.80 -17.54
N ILE A 118 -18.88 -17.84 -17.61
CA ILE A 118 -17.43 -18.03 -17.75
C ILE A 118 -16.66 -17.68 -16.47
N ALA A 119 -17.24 -16.93 -15.54
CA ALA A 119 -16.61 -16.55 -14.27
C ALA A 119 -16.03 -17.76 -13.54
N ARG A 120 -16.73 -18.89 -13.55
CA ARG A 120 -16.25 -20.17 -13.02
C ARG A 120 -14.98 -20.69 -13.72
N GLN A 121 -14.93 -20.66 -15.05
CA GLN A 121 -13.76 -21.09 -15.83
C GLN A 121 -12.58 -20.14 -15.59
N VAL A 122 -12.83 -18.83 -15.50
CA VAL A 122 -11.81 -17.84 -15.14
C VAL A 122 -11.27 -18.11 -13.73
N ALA A 123 -12.11 -18.48 -12.78
CA ALA A 123 -11.68 -18.83 -11.43
C ALA A 123 -10.92 -20.16 -11.36
N GLU A 124 -11.33 -21.19 -12.11
CA GLU A 124 -10.59 -22.45 -12.28
C GLU A 124 -9.18 -22.17 -12.83
N LEU A 125 -9.07 -21.38 -13.91
CA LEU A 125 -7.79 -20.99 -14.52
C LEU A 125 -6.93 -20.11 -13.59
N ARG A 126 -7.55 -19.19 -12.82
CA ARG A 126 -6.84 -18.41 -11.79
C ARG A 126 -6.32 -19.31 -10.67
N LEU A 127 -7.07 -20.32 -10.24
CA LEU A 127 -6.61 -21.29 -9.25
C LEU A 127 -5.38 -22.02 -9.75
N ASP A 128 -5.43 -22.56 -10.97
CA ASP A 128 -4.30 -23.31 -11.54
C ASP A 128 -3.08 -22.43 -11.81
N ALA A 129 -3.29 -21.14 -12.10
CA ALA A 129 -2.26 -20.10 -12.12
C ALA A 129 -1.73 -19.68 -10.72
N GLY A 130 -2.28 -20.21 -9.63
CA GLY A 130 -1.92 -19.87 -8.25
C GLY A 130 -2.60 -18.63 -7.66
N ASP A 131 -3.35 -17.86 -8.46
CA ASP A 131 -4.12 -16.68 -8.04
C ASP A 131 -5.41 -17.07 -7.31
N SER A 132 -5.23 -17.67 -6.14
CA SER A 132 -6.34 -18.15 -5.29
C SER A 132 -7.21 -16.99 -4.77
N PHE A 133 -6.64 -15.80 -4.57
CA PHE A 133 -7.41 -14.63 -4.14
C PHE A 133 -8.28 -14.04 -5.25
N GLY A 134 -7.76 -13.91 -6.48
CA GLY A 134 -8.56 -13.49 -7.62
C GLY A 134 -9.66 -14.49 -7.95
N ALA A 135 -9.39 -15.79 -7.82
CA ALA A 135 -10.41 -16.83 -7.95
C ALA A 135 -11.53 -16.70 -6.89
N ILE A 136 -11.19 -16.48 -5.62
CA ILE A 136 -12.19 -16.24 -4.55
C ILE A 136 -13.06 -15.03 -4.89
N GLN A 137 -12.47 -13.91 -5.29
CA GLN A 137 -13.21 -12.70 -5.66
C GLN A 137 -14.21 -12.97 -6.80
N GLU A 138 -13.79 -13.71 -7.82
CA GLU A 138 -14.61 -13.97 -9.01
C GLU A 138 -15.76 -14.93 -8.73
N LEU A 139 -15.51 -16.00 -7.96
CA LEU A 139 -16.54 -16.96 -7.52
C LEU A 139 -17.53 -16.32 -6.53
N VAL A 140 -17.04 -15.48 -5.61
CA VAL A 140 -17.89 -14.69 -4.71
C VAL A 140 -18.83 -13.79 -5.51
N ARG A 141 -18.31 -13.05 -6.49
CA ARG A 141 -19.10 -12.18 -7.36
C ARG A 141 -20.09 -12.96 -8.21
N GLN A 142 -19.78 -14.22 -8.56
CA GLN A 142 -20.71 -15.11 -9.25
C GLN A 142 -21.88 -15.54 -8.33
N LEU A 143 -21.63 -15.89 -7.07
CA LEU A 143 -22.68 -16.19 -6.08
C LEU A 143 -23.60 -14.99 -5.85
N ASP A 144 -23.02 -13.78 -5.71
CA ASP A 144 -23.78 -12.54 -5.50
C ASP A 144 -24.78 -12.23 -6.64
N LEU A 145 -24.57 -12.80 -7.84
CA LEU A 145 -25.32 -12.48 -9.07
C LEU A 145 -26.18 -13.63 -9.59
N LEU A 146 -25.78 -14.89 -9.36
CA LEU A 146 -26.53 -16.07 -9.80
C LEU A 146 -27.17 -16.87 -8.65
N GLY A 147 -26.85 -16.55 -7.39
CA GLY A 147 -27.20 -17.38 -6.24
C GLY A 147 -26.27 -18.59 -6.07
N ASP A 148 -26.65 -19.47 -5.15
CA ASP A 148 -25.83 -20.60 -4.72
C ASP A 148 -25.79 -21.74 -5.76
N ASP A 149 -24.59 -22.23 -6.08
CA ASP A 149 -24.34 -23.35 -7.00
C ASP A 149 -23.30 -24.31 -6.37
N PRO A 150 -23.58 -25.64 -6.32
CA PRO A 150 -22.64 -26.63 -5.79
C PRO A 150 -21.23 -26.55 -6.38
N ARG A 151 -21.09 -26.27 -7.69
CA ARG A 151 -19.76 -26.19 -8.33
C ARG A 151 -18.98 -24.95 -7.88
N THR A 152 -19.65 -23.81 -7.78
CA THR A 152 -19.06 -22.54 -7.34
C THR A 152 -18.59 -22.63 -5.89
N HIS A 153 -19.36 -23.28 -5.01
CA HIS A 153 -18.90 -23.55 -3.63
C HIS A 153 -17.76 -24.57 -3.56
N ILE A 154 -17.75 -25.63 -4.39
CA ILE A 154 -16.59 -26.54 -4.48
C ILE A 154 -15.31 -25.75 -4.81
N LEU A 155 -15.36 -24.86 -5.79
CA LEU A 155 -14.18 -24.09 -6.22
C LEU A 155 -13.75 -23.05 -5.19
N LEU A 156 -14.70 -22.42 -4.48
CA LEU A 156 -14.38 -21.57 -3.34
C LEU A 156 -13.69 -22.37 -2.25
N GLY A 157 -14.18 -23.59 -1.96
CA GLY A 157 -13.51 -24.49 -1.03
C GLY A 157 -12.08 -24.82 -1.46
N ASP A 158 -11.86 -25.17 -2.73
CA ASP A 158 -10.53 -25.47 -3.27
C ASP A 158 -9.60 -24.24 -3.17
N ALA A 159 -10.13 -23.04 -3.44
CA ALA A 159 -9.40 -21.78 -3.29
C ALA A 159 -9.02 -21.47 -1.84
N TYR A 160 -9.93 -21.70 -0.89
CA TYR A 160 -9.66 -21.52 0.53
C TYR A 160 -8.67 -22.56 1.07
N VAL A 161 -8.64 -23.78 0.54
CA VAL A 161 -7.57 -24.76 0.86
C VAL A 161 -6.20 -24.25 0.42
N ARG A 162 -6.09 -23.67 -0.79
CA ARG A 162 -4.80 -23.14 -1.31
C ARG A 162 -4.26 -21.95 -0.50
N ILE A 163 -5.11 -21.19 0.21
CA ILE A 163 -4.69 -20.12 1.15
C ILE A 163 -4.77 -20.54 2.64
N GLU A 164 -4.81 -21.84 2.91
CA GLU A 164 -4.83 -22.46 4.26
C GLU A 164 -6.01 -22.03 5.16
N ALA A 165 -7.08 -21.49 4.58
CA ALA A 165 -8.30 -21.10 5.26
C ALA A 165 -9.26 -22.29 5.43
N TYR A 166 -8.78 -23.37 6.08
CA TYR A 166 -9.45 -24.67 6.11
C TYR A 166 -10.88 -24.65 6.66
N GLY A 167 -11.20 -23.80 7.63
CA GLY A 167 -12.57 -23.63 8.14
C GLY A 167 -13.54 -23.08 7.08
N MET A 168 -13.11 -22.07 6.30
CA MET A 168 -13.88 -21.52 5.17
C MET A 168 -14.05 -22.56 4.07
N ALA A 169 -13.01 -23.35 3.79
CA ALA A 169 -13.09 -24.45 2.84
C ALA A 169 -14.11 -25.51 3.28
N ALA A 170 -14.05 -25.94 4.53
CA ALA A 170 -14.98 -26.90 5.11
C ALA A 170 -16.42 -26.37 5.15
N TRP A 171 -16.62 -25.06 5.33
CA TRP A 171 -17.96 -24.45 5.24
C TRP A 171 -18.51 -24.51 3.82
N HIS A 172 -17.73 -24.10 2.82
CA HIS A 172 -18.14 -24.14 1.43
C HIS A 172 -18.41 -25.56 0.90
N TYR A 173 -17.60 -26.55 1.27
CA TYR A 173 -17.88 -27.94 0.88
C TYR A 173 -19.14 -28.50 1.55
N ARG A 174 -19.49 -28.08 2.77
CA ARG A 174 -20.77 -28.47 3.41
C ARG A 174 -21.95 -27.95 2.59
N ILE A 175 -21.97 -26.66 2.25
CA ILE A 175 -23.02 -26.08 1.40
C ILE A 175 -23.10 -26.77 0.04
N ALA A 176 -21.96 -27.05 -0.60
CA ALA A 176 -21.96 -27.79 -1.86
C ALA A 176 -22.57 -29.21 -1.72
N SER A 177 -22.42 -29.85 -0.55
CA SER A 177 -23.00 -31.15 -0.24
C SER A 177 -24.49 -31.08 0.12
N GLU A 178 -24.94 -29.97 0.70
CA GLU A 178 -26.34 -29.70 1.02
C GLU A 178 -27.16 -29.36 -0.24
N LEU A 179 -26.57 -28.60 -1.17
CA LEU A 179 -27.20 -28.22 -2.45
C LEU A 179 -27.26 -29.36 -3.48
N ASP A 180 -26.30 -30.29 -3.46
CA ASP A 180 -26.29 -31.49 -4.32
C ASP A 180 -25.76 -32.72 -3.55
N PRO A 181 -26.62 -33.38 -2.74
CA PRO A 181 -26.25 -34.57 -1.97
C PRO A 181 -25.86 -35.79 -2.83
N SER A 182 -26.18 -35.79 -4.13
CA SER A 182 -25.79 -36.89 -5.03
C SER A 182 -24.29 -36.88 -5.34
N ARG A 183 -23.65 -35.72 -5.18
CA ARG A 183 -22.28 -35.47 -5.60
C ARG A 183 -21.31 -35.67 -4.45
N LYS A 184 -20.64 -36.82 -4.42
CA LYS A 184 -19.62 -37.20 -3.41
C LYS A 184 -18.36 -36.30 -3.36
N ALA A 185 -18.21 -35.35 -4.29
CA ALA A 185 -16.98 -34.57 -4.44
C ALA A 185 -16.69 -33.58 -3.28
N PRO A 186 -17.67 -32.89 -2.66
CA PRO A 186 -17.45 -32.09 -1.46
C PRO A 186 -17.22 -32.97 -0.23
N GLU A 187 -17.97 -34.06 -0.07
CA GLU A 187 -17.78 -35.03 1.04
C GLU A 187 -16.36 -35.61 1.07
N LEU A 188 -15.83 -36.01 -0.09
CA LEU A 188 -14.46 -36.49 -0.22
C LEU A 188 -13.43 -35.41 0.14
N ARG A 189 -13.69 -34.15 -0.21
CA ARG A 189 -12.83 -33.02 0.16
C ARG A 189 -12.93 -32.68 1.66
N LEU A 190 -14.12 -32.75 2.26
CA LEU A 190 -14.34 -32.64 3.70
C LEU A 190 -13.61 -33.73 4.47
N ARG A 191 -13.68 -34.98 4.01
CA ARG A 191 -12.97 -36.11 4.63
C ARG A 191 -11.44 -35.98 4.51
N ARG A 192 -10.93 -35.42 3.40
CA ARG A 192 -9.50 -35.10 3.23
C ARG A 192 -9.05 -33.91 4.09
N LEU A 193 -9.92 -32.93 4.28
CA LEU A 193 -9.72 -31.84 5.24
C LEU A 193 -9.63 -32.41 6.67
N GLY A 194 -10.53 -33.33 7.03
CA GLY A 194 -10.39 -34.24 8.16
C GLY A 194 -9.87 -33.56 9.44
N GLU A 195 -8.76 -34.06 9.98
CA GLU A 195 -8.11 -33.50 11.17
C GLU A 195 -7.71 -32.01 11.03
N ARG A 196 -7.35 -31.56 9.81
CA ARG A 196 -7.02 -30.14 9.53
C ARG A 196 -8.23 -29.21 9.54
N ALA A 197 -9.45 -29.74 9.42
CA ALA A 197 -10.70 -29.00 9.66
C ALA A 197 -11.31 -29.29 11.04
N SER A 198 -11.05 -30.44 11.64
CA SER A 198 -11.28 -30.70 13.09
C SER A 198 -10.48 -29.74 13.98
N CYS A 199 -9.42 -29.15 13.41
CA CYS A 199 -8.85 -27.88 13.83
C CYS A 199 -9.81 -26.67 13.76
N ASP A 200 -11.14 -26.81 13.80
CA ASP A 200 -12.04 -25.75 14.32
C ASP A 200 -11.84 -25.58 15.84
N THR A 201 -11.49 -26.64 16.56
CA THR A 201 -10.83 -26.52 17.88
C THR A 201 -9.51 -25.77 17.76
N GLY A 202 -8.81 -25.92 16.63
CA GLY A 202 -7.59 -25.20 16.28
C GLY A 202 -7.81 -23.74 15.88
N LEU A 203 -8.98 -23.34 15.37
CA LEU A 203 -9.37 -21.95 15.14
C LEU A 203 -9.74 -21.29 16.47
N ALA A 204 -10.40 -22.01 17.38
CA ALA A 204 -10.61 -21.56 18.76
C ALA A 204 -9.31 -21.49 19.59
N LEU A 205 -8.39 -22.46 19.44
CA LEU A 205 -7.11 -22.52 20.17
C LEU A 205 -6.03 -21.60 19.55
N ALA A 206 -5.95 -21.50 18.22
CA ALA A 206 -5.10 -20.50 17.57
C ALA A 206 -5.69 -19.10 17.73
N GLY A 207 -7.02 -18.95 17.75
CA GLY A 207 -7.69 -17.70 18.09
C GLY A 207 -7.40 -17.27 19.52
N GLY A 208 -7.54 -18.18 20.48
CA GLY A 208 -7.15 -17.95 21.87
C GLY A 208 -5.66 -17.60 22.02
N ARG A 209 -4.76 -18.27 21.28
CA ARG A 209 -3.33 -17.93 21.26
C ARG A 209 -3.05 -16.57 20.63
N ARG A 210 -3.56 -16.28 19.42
CA ARG A 210 -3.42 -14.99 18.72
C ARG A 210 -3.97 -13.85 19.54
N LEU A 211 -5.16 -13.99 20.11
CA LEU A 211 -5.74 -13.03 21.04
C LEU A 211 -4.83 -12.84 22.26
N SER A 212 -4.30 -13.91 22.86
CA SER A 212 -3.39 -13.78 24.00
C SER A 212 -2.11 -13.03 23.64
N THR A 213 -1.49 -13.30 22.48
CA THR A 213 -0.31 -12.59 21.98
C THR A 213 -0.62 -11.11 21.68
N ASN A 214 -1.75 -10.84 21.01
CA ASN A 214 -2.21 -9.49 20.71
C ASN A 214 -2.57 -8.69 21.98
N LEU A 215 -3.23 -9.31 22.95
CA LEU A 215 -3.54 -8.67 24.24
C LEU A 215 -2.28 -8.44 25.07
N ALA A 216 -1.25 -9.29 24.98
CA ALA A 216 0.05 -8.99 25.59
C ALA A 216 0.70 -7.76 24.95
N ALA A 217 0.77 -7.71 23.62
CA ALA A 217 1.25 -6.55 22.87
C ALA A 217 0.45 -5.26 23.18
N LEU A 218 -0.87 -5.36 23.35
CA LEU A 218 -1.70 -4.24 23.79
C LEU A 218 -1.44 -3.87 25.26
N ARG A 219 -1.14 -4.81 26.17
CA ARG A 219 -0.80 -4.44 27.57
C ARG A 219 0.47 -3.59 27.64
N GLU A 220 1.44 -3.86 26.78
CA GLU A 220 2.69 -3.10 26.69
C GLU A 220 2.51 -1.68 26.12
N THR A 221 1.51 -1.46 25.26
CA THR A 221 1.40 -0.22 24.45
C THR A 221 0.11 0.59 24.67
N ARG A 222 -0.95 -0.07 25.11
CA ARG A 222 -2.36 0.40 25.25
C ARG A 222 -3.08 -0.43 26.34
N PRO A 223 -2.61 -0.43 27.60
CA PRO A 223 -3.15 -1.29 28.67
C PRO A 223 -4.65 -1.07 28.94
N GLU A 224 -5.17 0.12 28.67
CA GLU A 224 -6.59 0.46 28.74
C GLU A 224 -7.42 -0.33 27.74
N ILE A 225 -6.95 -0.47 26.50
CA ILE A 225 -7.61 -1.24 25.43
C ILE A 225 -7.46 -2.74 25.72
N ALA A 226 -6.28 -3.18 26.15
CA ALA A 226 -6.03 -4.58 26.48
C ALA A 226 -6.95 -5.10 27.60
N SER A 227 -7.15 -4.28 28.64
CA SER A 227 -8.01 -4.62 29.78
C SER A 227 -9.47 -4.67 29.35
N PHE A 228 -9.95 -3.62 28.68
CA PHE A 228 -11.30 -3.55 28.10
C PHE A 228 -11.63 -4.77 27.21
N LEU A 229 -10.72 -5.16 26.32
CA LEU A 229 -10.91 -6.32 25.42
C LEU A 229 -10.83 -7.67 26.13
N ALA A 230 -10.04 -7.77 27.21
CA ALA A 230 -9.93 -8.98 28.02
C ALA A 230 -11.16 -9.20 28.92
N GLU A 231 -11.80 -8.12 29.38
CA GLU A 231 -13.04 -8.14 30.16
C GLU A 231 -14.28 -8.45 29.32
N LEU A 232 -14.23 -8.28 27.99
CA LEU A 232 -15.31 -8.73 27.11
C LEU A 232 -15.56 -10.23 27.34
N PRO A 233 -16.83 -10.66 27.52
CA PRO A 233 -17.17 -12.08 27.64
C PRO A 233 -16.53 -12.88 26.50
N ARG A 234 -16.05 -14.08 26.80
CA ARG A 234 -15.58 -14.97 25.72
C ARG A 234 -16.76 -15.19 24.76
N PRO A 235 -16.55 -15.09 23.43
CA PRO A 235 -17.58 -15.34 22.44
C PRO A 235 -17.95 -16.83 22.38
N SER A 236 -18.65 -17.35 23.39
CA SER A 236 -19.09 -18.75 23.50
C SER A 236 -20.17 -19.14 22.48
N GLU A 237 -20.74 -18.15 21.80
CA GLU A 237 -21.86 -18.30 20.85
C GLU A 237 -21.56 -17.71 19.46
N TRP A 238 -20.31 -17.31 19.19
CA TRP A 238 -19.95 -16.81 17.86
C TRP A 238 -19.81 -18.00 16.93
N THR A 239 -20.93 -18.42 16.34
CA THR A 239 -20.93 -19.32 15.17
C THR A 239 -20.44 -18.50 13.98
N PRO A 240 -19.20 -18.69 13.47
CA PRO A 240 -18.77 -18.01 12.26
C PRO A 240 -19.60 -18.52 11.09
N PHE A 241 -20.48 -17.66 10.58
CA PHE A 241 -21.28 -17.93 9.41
C PHE A 241 -20.70 -17.08 8.28
N SER A 242 -20.02 -17.69 7.32
CA SER A 242 -19.74 -16.97 6.09
C SER A 242 -21.07 -16.68 5.38
N ILE A 243 -21.15 -15.59 4.64
CA ILE A 243 -22.12 -15.45 3.55
C ILE A 243 -21.33 -15.17 2.28
N ALA A 244 -21.90 -15.57 1.14
CA ALA A 244 -21.57 -15.04 -0.17
C ALA A 244 -21.33 -13.51 -0.11
N GLY A 245 -20.48 -13.00 -1.00
CA GLY A 245 -19.96 -11.62 -0.91
C GLY A 245 -18.69 -11.46 -0.07
N GLY A 246 -18.08 -12.57 0.40
CA GLY A 246 -16.89 -12.52 1.25
C GLY A 246 -17.16 -11.83 2.59
N SER A 247 -18.35 -12.00 3.16
CA SER A 247 -18.65 -11.46 4.49
C SER A 247 -18.55 -12.55 5.55
N VAL A 248 -17.86 -12.27 6.64
CA VAL A 248 -18.05 -13.02 7.89
C VAL A 248 -19.22 -12.39 8.59
N ARG A 249 -20.29 -13.16 8.73
CA ARG A 249 -21.31 -12.90 9.74
C ARG A 249 -20.90 -13.61 11.03
N ALA A 250 -20.74 -12.83 12.08
CA ALA A 250 -20.75 -13.35 13.43
C ALA A 250 -22.02 -12.85 14.14
N ARG A 251 -22.47 -13.59 15.15
CA ARG A 251 -23.60 -13.18 15.97
C ARG A 251 -23.07 -12.60 17.28
N ASP A 252 -23.32 -11.32 17.53
CA ASP A 252 -22.90 -10.69 18.78
C ASP A 252 -23.69 -11.21 19.98
N ARG A 253 -23.24 -10.83 21.18
CA ARG A 253 -23.88 -11.12 22.47
C ARG A 253 -25.32 -10.61 22.63
N ARG A 254 -25.84 -9.82 21.68
CA ARG A 254 -27.23 -9.32 21.63
C ARG A 254 -28.05 -10.09 20.58
N GLY A 255 -27.50 -11.16 20.01
CA GLY A 255 -28.12 -11.91 18.93
C GLY A 255 -28.12 -11.18 17.58
N ARG A 256 -27.44 -10.02 17.46
CA ARG A 256 -27.37 -9.24 16.22
C ARG A 256 -26.30 -9.81 15.30
N TRP A 257 -26.56 -9.79 14.00
CA TRP A 257 -25.55 -10.15 13.01
C TRP A 257 -24.59 -8.99 12.76
N VAL A 258 -23.32 -9.19 13.07
CA VAL A 258 -22.20 -8.30 12.75
C VAL A 258 -21.59 -8.76 11.43
N ASN A 259 -21.46 -7.84 10.47
CA ASN A 259 -21.05 -8.16 9.10
C ASN A 259 -19.64 -7.60 8.82
N GLY A 260 -18.60 -8.41 8.99
CA GLY A 260 -17.26 -8.07 8.54
C GLY A 260 -17.10 -8.37 7.04
N HIS A 261 -16.91 -7.35 6.19
CA HIS A 261 -16.56 -7.56 4.78
C HIS A 261 -15.06 -7.90 4.60
N TYR A 262 -14.72 -8.88 3.74
CA TYR A 262 -13.34 -9.14 3.25
C TYR A 262 -12.91 -8.22 2.10
N GLY A 263 -13.82 -7.41 1.56
CA GLY A 263 -13.50 -6.55 0.42
C GLY A 263 -12.31 -5.63 0.70
N PRO A 264 -11.45 -5.35 -0.29
CA PRO A 264 -10.52 -4.23 -0.16
C PRO A 264 -11.31 -2.94 0.15
N PRO A 265 -10.72 -1.95 0.85
CA PRO A 265 -11.42 -0.71 1.17
C PRO A 265 -12.10 -0.12 -0.06
N ARG A 266 -13.42 0.04 0.01
CA ARG A 266 -14.26 0.51 -1.12
C ARG A 266 -13.90 1.93 -1.54
N THR A 267 -13.35 2.71 -0.60
CA THR A 267 -12.86 4.07 -0.79
C THR A 267 -11.45 4.18 -0.19
N GLY A 268 -10.45 4.21 -1.07
CA GLY A 268 -9.04 4.33 -0.69
C GLY A 268 -8.12 4.00 -1.87
N PRO A 269 -6.84 4.46 -1.84
CA PRO A 269 -5.85 3.99 -2.79
C PRO A 269 -5.64 2.49 -2.59
N GLY A 270 -5.91 1.69 -3.62
CA GLY A 270 -5.54 0.28 -3.61
C GLY A 270 -4.01 0.15 -3.50
N PRO A 271 -3.48 -0.94 -2.91
CA PRO A 271 -2.03 -1.11 -2.74
C PRO A 271 -1.22 -1.10 -4.06
N ALA A 272 -1.88 -1.19 -5.21
CA ALA A 272 -1.28 -1.09 -6.53
C ALA A 272 -0.96 0.35 -7.01
N THR A 273 -1.41 1.41 -6.32
CA THR A 273 -1.26 2.80 -6.83
C THR A 273 0.02 3.53 -6.38
N GLY A 274 1.18 2.93 -6.69
CA GLY A 274 2.50 3.58 -6.74
C GLY A 274 3.17 3.96 -5.40
N GLY A 275 4.44 3.56 -5.23
CA GLY A 275 5.22 3.73 -3.98
C GLY A 275 5.19 5.15 -3.40
N ALA A 276 5.31 6.18 -4.24
CA ALA A 276 5.27 7.59 -3.84
C ALA A 276 3.97 8.05 -3.13
N ARG A 277 2.84 7.32 -3.26
CA ARG A 277 1.60 7.65 -2.54
C ARG A 277 1.48 6.99 -1.18
N LEU A 278 2.24 5.92 -0.92
CA LEU A 278 2.08 5.09 0.28
C LEU A 278 2.64 5.73 1.54
N GLN A 279 3.54 6.73 1.44
CA GLN A 279 4.09 7.51 2.58
C GLN A 279 3.03 8.26 3.43
N ARG A 280 1.74 8.21 3.07
CA ARG A 280 0.66 8.91 3.78
C ARG A 280 0.03 8.02 4.85
N CYS A 281 0.22 8.40 6.10
CA CYS A 281 -0.49 7.84 7.24
C CYS A 281 -2.03 7.80 7.02
N PRO A 282 -2.67 6.62 7.10
CA PRO A 282 -4.11 6.46 7.01
C PRO A 282 -4.80 6.34 8.37
N VAL A 283 -6.11 6.59 8.37
CA VAL A 283 -7.04 6.12 9.39
C VAL A 283 -8.13 5.28 8.74
N PHE A 284 -8.38 4.10 9.30
CA PHE A 284 -9.44 3.18 8.89
C PHE A 284 -10.66 3.34 9.82
N LEU A 285 -11.83 3.53 9.22
CA LEU A 285 -13.11 3.52 9.92
C LEU A 285 -13.69 2.09 9.85
N GLY A 286 -13.64 1.42 10.99
CA GLY A 286 -13.81 -0.03 11.14
C GLY A 286 -12.54 -0.82 10.83
N CYS A 287 -12.44 -2.04 11.35
CA CYS A 287 -11.44 -3.05 10.96
C CYS A 287 -12.02 -4.17 10.09
N GLY A 288 -13.35 -4.35 10.09
CA GLY A 288 -14.01 -5.47 9.43
C GLY A 288 -13.50 -6.80 9.99
N THR A 289 -13.24 -7.78 9.12
CA THR A 289 -12.61 -9.05 9.53
C THR A 289 -11.11 -8.94 9.81
N GLY A 290 -10.51 -7.76 9.62
CA GLY A 290 -9.07 -7.53 9.74
C GLY A 290 -8.25 -7.87 8.49
N TYR A 291 -8.77 -8.61 7.51
CA TYR A 291 -8.00 -9.03 6.32
C TYR A 291 -7.54 -7.85 5.46
N GLY A 292 -8.41 -6.86 5.22
CA GLY A 292 -8.06 -5.65 4.48
C GLY A 292 -6.96 -4.84 5.18
N LEU A 293 -7.07 -4.71 6.50
CA LEU A 293 -6.08 -4.04 7.35
C LEU A 293 -4.74 -4.80 7.37
N ARG A 294 -4.76 -6.13 7.52
CA ARG A 294 -3.56 -6.99 7.46
C ARG A 294 -2.84 -6.85 6.12
N ARG A 295 -3.59 -6.82 5.00
CA ARG A 295 -3.02 -6.61 3.66
C ARG A 295 -2.38 -5.23 3.54
N PHE A 296 -3.02 -4.18 4.08
CA PHE A 296 -2.45 -2.83 4.09
C PHE A 296 -1.17 -2.76 4.93
N LEU A 297 -1.17 -3.36 6.12
CA LEU A 297 -0.02 -3.39 7.02
C LEU A 297 1.15 -4.18 6.43
N ALA A 298 0.92 -5.31 5.76
CA ALA A 298 1.98 -6.00 5.02
C ALA A 298 2.51 -5.14 3.84
N ALA A 299 1.62 -4.52 3.06
CA ALA A 299 1.99 -3.72 1.89
C ALA A 299 2.69 -2.38 2.19
N THR A 300 2.75 -1.96 3.46
CA THR A 300 3.39 -0.68 3.89
C THR A 300 4.41 -0.88 5.00
N GLU A 301 4.92 -2.11 5.16
CA GLU A 301 5.84 -2.51 6.23
C GLU A 301 7.24 -1.86 6.11
N SER A 302 7.72 -1.72 4.87
CA SER A 302 8.89 -0.92 4.52
C SER A 302 8.47 0.30 3.72
N VAL A 303 9.04 1.46 4.02
CA VAL A 303 8.96 2.64 3.14
C VAL A 303 10.17 2.66 2.23
N GLU A 304 9.94 2.68 0.92
CA GLU A 304 10.98 2.85 -0.10
C GLU A 304 11.77 4.15 0.16
N GLY A 305 13.09 4.07 0.06
CA GLY A 305 14.01 5.18 0.38
C GLY A 305 14.28 5.44 1.87
N LEU A 306 13.50 4.89 2.81
CA LEU A 306 13.62 5.19 4.24
C LEU A 306 13.74 3.91 5.10
N PRO A 307 14.95 3.33 5.27
CA PRO A 307 15.14 2.09 6.03
C PRO A 307 14.71 2.26 7.49
N GLY A 308 13.98 1.26 8.02
CA GLY A 308 13.42 1.30 9.38
C GLY A 308 12.18 2.19 9.55
N LYS A 309 11.83 3.03 8.56
CA LYS A 309 10.64 3.86 8.61
C LYS A 309 9.38 3.02 8.57
N LYS A 310 8.50 3.22 9.56
CA LYS A 310 7.17 2.61 9.62
C LYS A 310 6.11 3.69 9.45
N ILE A 311 5.00 3.32 8.81
CA ILE A 311 3.83 4.19 8.66
C ILE A 311 2.81 3.81 9.74
N PRO A 312 2.46 4.73 10.67
CA PRO A 312 1.41 4.46 11.64
C PRO A 312 0.07 4.35 10.92
N VAL A 313 -0.77 3.42 11.38
CA VAL A 313 -2.08 3.09 10.85
C VAL A 313 -3.07 3.18 11.99
N TYR A 314 -3.93 4.19 11.96
CA TYR A 314 -4.98 4.34 12.95
C TYR A 314 -6.22 3.53 12.54
N VAL A 315 -6.90 2.91 13.50
CA VAL A 315 -8.09 2.09 13.28
C VAL A 315 -9.14 2.50 14.29
N ILE A 316 -10.33 2.90 13.84
CA ILE A 316 -11.42 3.37 14.69
C ILE A 316 -12.58 2.41 14.58
N GLU A 317 -12.69 1.51 15.56
CA GLU A 317 -13.63 0.40 15.57
C GLU A 317 -14.59 0.50 16.79
N PRO A 318 -15.80 1.07 16.62
CA PRO A 318 -16.79 1.17 17.69
C PRO A 318 -17.30 -0.18 18.19
N ASP A 319 -17.27 -1.22 17.36
CA ASP A 319 -17.67 -2.57 17.75
C ASP A 319 -16.47 -3.34 18.33
N ALA A 320 -16.36 -3.32 19.66
CA ALA A 320 -15.27 -3.97 20.36
C ALA A 320 -15.25 -5.49 20.19
N ASP A 321 -16.41 -6.11 19.97
CA ASP A 321 -16.51 -7.55 19.74
C ASP A 321 -15.97 -7.88 18.32
N LEU A 322 -16.22 -7.03 17.33
CA LEU A 322 -15.62 -7.15 15.98
C LEU A 322 -14.09 -6.95 15.99
N PHE A 323 -13.58 -5.94 16.70
CA PHE A 323 -12.13 -5.75 16.83
C PHE A 323 -11.47 -6.97 17.51
N ARG A 324 -12.11 -7.50 18.56
CA ARG A 324 -11.63 -8.71 19.23
C ARG A 324 -11.63 -9.93 18.30
N LEU A 325 -12.67 -10.13 17.49
CA LEU A 325 -12.68 -11.18 16.47
C LEU A 325 -11.50 -11.03 15.50
N ALA A 326 -11.15 -9.80 15.10
CA ALA A 326 -9.99 -9.56 14.24
C ALA A 326 -8.66 -9.93 14.94
N LEU A 327 -8.52 -9.68 16.25
CA LEU A 327 -7.38 -10.13 17.06
C LEU A 327 -7.35 -11.65 17.34
N GLU A 328 -8.49 -12.32 17.35
CA GLU A 328 -8.58 -13.79 17.37
C GLU A 328 -8.20 -14.34 15.98
N THR A 329 -8.63 -13.67 14.90
CA THR A 329 -8.40 -14.11 13.52
C THR A 329 -6.94 -13.92 13.07
N HIS A 330 -6.26 -12.86 13.50
CA HIS A 330 -4.93 -12.47 13.01
C HIS A 330 -3.91 -12.30 14.13
N ASP A 331 -2.65 -12.65 13.86
CA ASP A 331 -1.54 -12.16 14.68
C ASP A 331 -1.12 -10.77 14.18
N TRP A 332 -1.26 -9.76 15.04
CA TRP A 332 -0.87 -8.37 14.81
C TRP A 332 0.13 -7.88 15.87
N ALA A 333 0.65 -8.78 16.72
CA ALA A 333 1.36 -8.41 17.94
C ALA A 333 2.62 -7.58 17.66
N ASP A 334 3.34 -7.88 16.57
CA ASP A 334 4.51 -7.10 16.14
C ASP A 334 4.14 -5.68 15.65
N TRP A 335 3.02 -5.53 14.94
CA TRP A 335 2.53 -4.21 14.49
C TRP A 335 1.98 -3.36 15.65
N ILE A 336 1.43 -4.01 16.67
CA ILE A 336 1.01 -3.35 17.91
C ILE A 336 2.26 -2.93 18.71
N ARG A 337 3.18 -3.87 19.02
CA ARG A 337 4.42 -3.61 19.79
C ARG A 337 5.32 -2.55 19.14
N SER A 338 5.42 -2.54 17.81
CA SER A 338 6.19 -1.52 17.07
C SER A 338 5.57 -0.11 17.08
N GLY A 339 4.43 0.08 17.73
CA GLY A 339 3.70 1.36 17.71
C GLY A 339 3.35 1.74 16.27
N ARG A 340 2.80 0.78 15.52
CA ARG A 340 2.42 0.95 14.11
C ARG A 340 0.91 0.82 13.91
N LEU A 341 0.28 -0.15 14.55
CA LEU A 341 -1.18 -0.25 14.60
C LEU A 341 -1.71 0.51 15.83
N PHE A 342 -2.51 1.54 15.60
CA PHE A 342 -3.15 2.35 16.65
C PHE A 342 -4.66 2.17 16.67
N PRO A 343 -5.17 1.24 17.49
CA PRO A 343 -6.59 1.03 17.59
C PRO A 343 -7.24 2.02 18.57
N PHE A 344 -8.42 2.49 18.20
CA PHE A 344 -9.40 3.13 19.07
C PHE A 344 -10.63 2.23 19.04
N VAL A 345 -10.98 1.61 20.17
CA VAL A 345 -11.91 0.48 20.20
C VAL A 345 -13.07 0.74 21.13
N GLY A 346 -14.26 0.28 20.76
CA GLY A 346 -15.47 0.29 21.57
C GLY A 346 -16.26 1.61 21.54
N PRO A 347 -17.32 1.74 22.35
CA PRO A 347 -18.14 2.94 22.42
C PRO A 347 -17.30 4.20 22.65
N GLY A 348 -17.53 5.26 21.89
CA GLY A 348 -16.74 6.50 21.94
C GLY A 348 -15.36 6.42 21.25
N ALA A 349 -15.09 5.41 20.42
CA ALA A 349 -13.83 5.29 19.69
C ALA A 349 -13.55 6.48 18.75
N GLU A 350 -14.58 7.02 18.09
CA GLU A 350 -14.45 8.20 17.22
C GLU A 350 -14.10 9.46 18.02
N GLU A 351 -14.74 9.66 19.17
CA GLU A 351 -14.45 10.75 20.11
C GLU A 351 -13.00 10.66 20.58
N ARG A 352 -12.59 9.52 21.17
CA ARG A 352 -11.20 9.32 21.64
C ARG A 352 -10.16 9.50 20.54
N ALA A 353 -10.47 9.11 19.31
CA ALA A 353 -9.59 9.33 18.17
C ALA A 353 -9.48 10.81 17.80
N LEU A 354 -10.61 11.54 17.76
CA LEU A 354 -10.64 12.98 17.47
C LEU A 354 -9.94 13.80 18.56
N ASP A 355 -10.16 13.45 19.83
CA ASP A 355 -9.51 14.07 20.98
C ASP A 355 -8.00 13.82 20.92
N PHE A 356 -7.57 12.56 20.71
CA PHE A 356 -6.16 12.24 20.46
C PHE A 356 -5.58 13.07 19.31
N PHE A 357 -6.27 13.15 18.16
CA PHE A 357 -5.81 13.94 17.01
C PHE A 357 -5.77 15.45 17.28
N ALA A 358 -6.63 15.99 18.15
CA ALA A 358 -6.56 17.36 18.62
C ALA A 358 -5.34 17.57 19.54
N ASP A 359 -5.13 16.63 20.47
CA ASP A 359 -4.12 16.67 21.52
C ASP A 359 -2.74 16.15 21.08
N LEU A 360 -2.55 15.82 19.79
CA LEU A 360 -1.24 15.62 19.14
C LEU A 360 -0.34 16.90 19.16
N ALA A 361 -0.47 17.77 20.14
CA ALA A 361 0.27 19.02 20.32
C ALA A 361 1.56 18.76 21.13
N GLY A 362 2.52 18.06 20.54
CA GLY A 362 3.82 17.79 21.17
C GLY A 362 4.56 16.61 20.57
N GLU A 363 3.81 15.60 20.10
CA GLU A 363 4.36 14.32 19.68
C GLU A 363 4.50 14.20 18.15
N GLU A 364 5.53 13.44 17.73
CA GLU A 364 5.90 13.10 16.34
C GLU A 364 4.85 12.28 15.57
N TRP A 365 3.65 12.11 16.12
CA TRP A 365 2.57 11.38 15.49
C TRP A 365 2.16 12.07 14.18
N GLN A 366 2.27 11.29 13.10
CA GLN A 366 1.77 11.67 11.79
C GLN A 366 0.26 11.85 11.85
N PHE A 367 -0.22 13.00 11.40
CA PHE A 367 -1.65 13.26 11.30
C PHE A 367 -2.20 12.54 10.06
N PRO A 368 -3.32 11.79 10.15
CA PRO A 368 -3.85 11.05 9.00
C PRO A 368 -4.16 11.97 7.82
N ARG A 369 -3.72 11.57 6.61
CA ARG A 369 -4.03 12.27 5.34
C ARG A 369 -4.95 11.47 4.43
N ILE A 370 -5.22 10.21 4.78
CA ILE A 370 -6.14 9.32 4.08
C ILE A 370 -7.12 8.80 5.11
N VAL A 371 -8.42 8.95 4.84
CA VAL A 371 -9.48 8.27 5.60
C VAL A 371 -10.04 7.18 4.69
N SER A 372 -9.99 5.94 5.15
CA SER A 372 -10.48 4.78 4.42
C SER A 372 -11.63 4.15 5.16
N GLU A 373 -12.70 3.85 4.43
CA GLU A 373 -13.95 3.36 4.98
C GLU A 373 -14.12 1.87 4.68
N LEU A 374 -14.19 1.04 5.73
CA LEU A 374 -14.60 -0.36 5.59
C LEU A 374 -16.12 -0.51 5.79
N GLU A 375 -16.72 0.32 6.64
CA GLU A 375 -18.17 0.37 6.90
C GLU A 375 -18.85 1.59 6.25
N LYS A 376 -19.73 1.37 5.27
CA LYS A 376 -20.42 2.43 4.52
C LYS A 376 -21.17 3.42 5.43
N GLY A 377 -20.93 4.72 5.23
CA GLY A 377 -21.72 5.83 5.77
C GLY A 377 -21.11 6.58 6.96
N ARG A 378 -19.99 6.09 7.51
CA ARG A 378 -19.27 6.69 8.64
C ARG A 378 -18.27 7.77 8.22
N ALA A 379 -17.72 7.68 7.01
CA ALA A 379 -16.68 8.58 6.52
C ALA A 379 -17.11 10.05 6.46
N ALA A 380 -18.28 10.35 5.90
CA ALA A 380 -18.71 11.74 5.75
C ALA A 380 -18.99 12.46 7.09
N PRO A 381 -19.67 11.85 8.09
CA PRO A 381 -19.76 12.42 9.44
C PRO A 381 -18.40 12.57 10.13
N PHE A 382 -17.55 11.54 10.10
CA PHE A 382 -16.22 11.58 10.72
C PHE A 382 -15.35 12.67 10.10
N MET A 383 -15.29 12.76 8.76
CA MET A 383 -14.50 13.75 8.03
C MET A 383 -14.84 15.19 8.41
N ARG A 384 -16.13 15.52 8.63
CA ARG A 384 -16.52 16.89 9.06
C ARG A 384 -15.92 17.28 10.41
N ARG A 385 -15.86 16.32 11.35
CA ARG A 385 -15.26 16.50 12.69
C ARG A 385 -13.74 16.52 12.60
N PHE A 386 -13.16 15.58 11.86
CA PHE A 386 -11.73 15.47 11.61
C PHE A 386 -11.16 16.72 10.90
N ASP A 387 -11.93 17.34 10.00
CA ASP A 387 -11.58 18.62 9.38
C ASP A 387 -11.64 19.81 10.34
N ALA A 388 -12.49 19.77 11.37
CA ALA A 388 -12.49 20.78 12.42
C ALA A 388 -11.21 20.65 13.28
N VAL A 389 -10.83 19.42 13.63
CA VAL A 389 -9.54 19.14 14.30
C VAL A 389 -8.37 19.63 13.43
N ARG A 390 -8.35 19.29 12.13
CA ARG A 390 -7.32 19.76 11.18
C ARG A 390 -7.22 21.29 11.15
N ARG A 391 -8.34 22.01 10.96
CA ARG A 391 -8.36 23.48 10.98
C ARG A 391 -7.85 24.08 12.30
N ALA A 392 -8.17 23.47 13.44
CA ALA A 392 -7.69 23.92 14.75
C ALA A 392 -6.16 23.74 14.87
N ARG A 393 -5.60 22.64 14.35
CA ARG A 393 -4.14 22.41 14.29
C ARG A 393 -3.45 23.39 13.34
N ASP A 394 -4.02 23.62 12.16
CA ASP A 394 -3.51 24.59 11.18
C ASP A 394 -3.57 26.04 11.69
N ALA A 395 -4.50 26.35 12.60
CA ALA A 395 -4.53 27.63 13.31
C ALA A 395 -3.41 27.75 14.36
N ARG A 396 -3.16 26.70 15.16
CA ARG A 396 -2.03 26.67 16.11
C ARG A 396 -0.69 26.78 15.39
N TYR A 397 -0.49 26.01 14.32
CA TYR A 397 0.73 26.08 13.50
C TYR A 397 0.98 27.50 12.96
N ARG A 398 -0.04 28.16 12.41
CA ARG A 398 0.10 29.56 11.96
C ARG A 398 0.43 30.54 13.08
N ALA A 399 -0.01 30.30 14.31
CA ALA A 399 0.37 31.11 15.47
C ALA A 399 1.84 30.88 15.87
N ASP A 400 2.34 29.64 15.83
CA ASP A 400 3.74 29.32 16.09
C ASP A 400 4.68 29.87 14.99
N VAL A 401 4.26 29.81 13.72
CA VAL A 401 4.93 30.47 12.57
C VAL A 401 4.98 31.99 12.77
N ALA A 402 3.85 32.62 13.13
CA ALA A 402 3.80 34.06 13.34
C ALA A 402 4.66 34.51 14.54
N ARG A 403 4.71 33.72 15.62
CA ARG A 403 5.62 33.97 16.75
C ARG A 403 7.09 33.84 16.32
N THR A 404 7.41 32.80 15.56
CA THR A 404 8.75 32.62 14.97
C THR A 404 9.15 33.82 14.12
N GLN A 405 8.28 34.25 13.21
CA GLN A 405 8.52 35.44 12.39
C GLN A 405 8.72 36.70 13.24
N ALA A 406 7.91 36.90 14.29
CA ALA A 406 8.05 38.05 15.19
C ALA A 406 9.40 38.08 15.95
N LEU A 407 9.95 36.93 16.36
CA LEU A 407 11.26 36.85 17.04
C LEU A 407 12.45 37.34 16.19
N HIS A 408 12.31 37.29 14.86
CA HIS A 408 13.37 37.63 13.90
C HIS A 408 13.05 38.88 13.06
N THR A 409 11.82 39.39 13.13
CA THR A 409 11.43 40.65 12.48
C THR A 409 12.13 41.82 13.15
N GLY A 410 12.66 42.75 12.36
CA GLY A 410 13.37 43.93 12.87
C GLY A 410 14.87 43.75 13.14
N ARG A 411 15.39 42.51 13.21
CA ARG A 411 16.85 42.29 13.36
C ARG A 411 17.58 42.62 12.06
N GLY A 412 18.35 43.71 12.06
CA GLY A 412 19.17 44.12 10.91
C GLY A 412 20.33 43.17 10.63
N ALA A 413 20.95 43.26 9.44
CA ALA A 413 22.10 42.43 9.08
C ALA A 413 23.25 42.58 10.09
N SER A 414 23.61 43.81 10.47
CA SER A 414 24.65 44.10 11.47
C SER A 414 24.35 43.52 12.86
N GLU A 415 23.08 43.38 13.24
CA GLU A 415 22.69 42.75 14.50
C GLU A 415 22.91 41.23 14.45
N ARG A 416 22.58 40.58 13.32
CA ARG A 416 22.85 39.16 13.07
C ARG A 416 24.34 38.88 13.02
N ALA A 417 25.10 39.72 12.32
CA ALA A 417 26.57 39.65 12.29
C ALA A 417 27.17 39.70 13.70
N ARG A 418 26.66 40.60 14.55
CA ARG A 418 27.08 40.71 15.94
C ARG A 418 26.83 39.42 16.72
N VAL A 419 25.67 38.78 16.55
CA VAL A 419 25.31 37.51 17.22
C VAL A 419 26.29 36.36 16.88
N PHE A 420 26.80 36.30 15.65
CA PHE A 420 27.74 35.24 15.24
C PHE A 420 29.22 35.60 15.42
N SER A 421 29.53 36.83 15.82
CA SER A 421 30.90 37.28 16.08
C SER A 421 31.33 36.98 17.52
N GLU A 422 32.64 36.88 17.75
CA GLU A 422 33.20 36.71 19.11
C GLU A 422 32.80 37.88 20.06
N ALA A 423 32.42 39.03 19.51
CA ALA A 423 31.91 40.19 20.24
C ALA A 423 30.43 40.08 20.68
N ALA A 424 29.76 38.94 20.43
CA ALA A 424 28.41 38.66 20.93
C ALA A 424 28.33 38.61 22.47
N GLY A 425 29.40 38.14 23.13
CA GLY A 425 29.48 38.01 24.58
C GLY A 425 28.51 36.98 25.21
N ARG A 426 27.79 36.19 24.39
CA ARG A 426 26.86 35.15 24.84
C ARG A 426 26.97 33.88 23.99
N PRO A 427 26.56 32.71 24.50
CA PRO A 427 26.34 31.51 23.69
C PRO A 427 25.42 31.80 22.50
N VAL A 428 25.80 31.29 21.32
CA VAL A 428 24.92 31.17 20.15
C VAL A 428 23.95 30.00 20.42
N ARG A 429 22.69 30.15 20.03
CA ARG A 429 21.65 29.12 20.20
C ARG A 429 21.42 28.42 18.86
N VAL A 430 21.74 27.13 18.78
CA VAL A 430 21.74 26.34 17.53
C VAL A 430 20.70 25.23 17.60
N LEU A 431 19.71 25.25 16.71
CA LEU A 431 18.73 24.17 16.56
C LEU A 431 19.04 23.38 15.29
N ALA A 432 19.47 22.13 15.44
CA ALA A 432 19.57 21.19 14.33
C ALA A 432 18.31 20.32 14.23
N ASN A 433 17.92 19.90 13.03
CA ASN A 433 16.95 18.83 12.82
C ASN A 433 17.44 17.81 11.77
N ALA A 434 17.28 16.53 12.10
CA ALA A 434 17.72 15.41 11.26
C ALA A 434 16.71 14.25 11.33
N SER A 435 16.49 13.58 10.20
CA SER A 435 15.69 12.35 10.15
C SER A 435 16.47 11.17 10.74
N ARG A 436 15.87 10.42 11.68
CA ARG A 436 16.47 9.16 12.19
C ARG A 436 16.67 8.10 11.09
N PHE A 437 15.94 8.24 10.00
CA PHE A 437 15.95 7.31 8.85
C PHE A 437 17.06 7.66 7.83
N ALA A 438 17.83 8.71 8.08
CA ALA A 438 19.02 9.10 7.32
C ALA A 438 20.27 9.10 8.25
N PRO A 439 20.80 7.92 8.62
CA PRO A 439 21.81 7.79 9.69
C PRO A 439 23.10 8.59 9.43
N ASP A 440 23.54 8.70 8.18
CA ASP A 440 24.75 9.46 7.81
C ASP A 440 24.58 10.97 8.04
N LEU A 441 23.39 11.50 7.74
CA LEU A 441 23.03 12.90 8.00
C LEU A 441 22.83 13.14 9.51
N LEU A 442 22.20 12.19 10.21
CA LEU A 442 22.01 12.25 11.66
C LEU A 442 23.35 12.28 12.40
N GLY A 443 24.29 11.40 12.06
CA GLY A 443 25.63 11.39 12.65
C GLY A 443 26.37 12.70 12.42
N SER A 444 26.38 13.18 11.17
CA SER A 444 27.02 14.45 10.79
C SER A 444 26.48 15.66 11.56
N LEU A 445 25.15 15.73 11.78
CA LEU A 445 24.54 16.79 12.58
C LEU A 445 24.71 16.60 14.10
N ALA A 446 24.71 15.36 14.59
CA ALA A 446 24.98 15.06 16.00
C ALA A 446 26.40 15.46 16.41
N ASP A 447 27.41 15.16 15.59
CA ASP A 447 28.80 15.57 15.79
C ASP A 447 28.92 17.10 15.81
N LEU A 448 28.24 17.79 14.88
CA LEU A 448 28.26 19.26 14.82
C LEU A 448 27.56 19.90 16.04
N VAL A 449 26.43 19.36 16.48
CA VAL A 449 25.74 19.81 17.72
C VAL A 449 26.60 19.55 18.97
N ALA A 450 27.33 18.43 19.02
CA ALA A 450 28.28 18.16 20.08
C ALA A 450 29.47 19.14 20.04
N GLU A 451 29.94 19.52 18.85
CA GLU A 451 30.99 20.53 18.69
C GLU A 451 30.56 21.91 19.17
N PHE A 452 29.37 22.38 18.77
CA PHE A 452 28.82 23.65 19.28
C PHE A 452 28.77 23.68 20.83
N ARG A 453 28.31 22.59 21.46
CA ARG A 453 28.31 22.45 22.93
C ARG A 453 29.72 22.48 23.53
N ARG A 454 30.69 21.82 22.89
CA ARG A 454 32.11 21.81 23.29
C ARG A 454 32.73 23.23 23.24
N GLU A 455 32.27 24.08 22.32
CA GLU A 455 32.70 25.47 22.20
C GLU A 455 31.90 26.46 23.10
N GLY A 456 31.03 25.94 23.97
CA GLY A 456 30.27 26.74 24.94
C GLY A 456 28.97 27.33 24.39
N HIS A 457 28.47 26.85 23.25
CA HIS A 457 27.21 27.26 22.66
C HIS A 457 26.03 26.40 23.12
N GLU A 458 24.83 26.99 23.17
CA GLU A 458 23.60 26.22 23.40
C GLU A 458 23.23 25.52 22.09
N ALA A 459 23.24 24.19 22.04
CA ALA A 459 22.82 23.48 20.83
C ALA A 459 21.88 22.31 21.13
N GLU A 460 20.94 22.09 20.23
CA GLU A 460 19.94 21.02 20.30
C GLU A 460 19.81 20.30 18.96
N LEU A 461 19.45 19.01 19.03
CA LEU A 461 19.16 18.18 17.87
C LEU A 461 17.74 17.62 18.00
N LEU A 462 16.87 18.00 17.06
CA LEU A 462 15.55 17.42 16.88
C LEU A 462 15.67 16.20 15.95
N VAL A 463 15.36 15.02 16.48
CA VAL A 463 15.39 13.73 15.78
C VAL A 463 14.17 12.91 16.20
N GLU A 464 13.62 12.08 15.31
CA GLU A 464 12.49 11.22 15.69
C GLU A 464 12.88 10.20 16.78
N THR A 465 12.05 10.13 17.82
CA THR A 465 12.15 9.14 18.90
C THR A 465 11.61 7.76 18.49
N ARG A 466 10.72 7.69 17.48
CA ARG A 466 10.01 6.44 17.09
C ARG A 466 10.12 6.14 15.59
N ASP A 467 10.10 4.85 15.22
CA ASP A 467 10.07 4.41 13.81
C ASP A 467 8.83 4.92 13.03
N THR A 468 7.72 5.14 13.74
CA THR A 468 6.50 5.76 13.20
C THR A 468 6.47 7.28 13.31
N GLY A 469 7.37 7.89 14.08
CA GLY A 469 7.50 9.33 14.23
C GLY A 469 7.91 10.02 12.92
N LEU A 470 7.51 11.28 12.75
CA LEU A 470 7.96 12.14 11.66
C LEU A 470 8.08 13.56 12.19
N ILE A 471 9.25 14.18 12.08
CA ILE A 471 9.40 15.62 12.31
C ILE A 471 8.62 16.36 11.22
N LEU A 472 7.65 17.16 11.63
CA LEU A 472 6.89 18.03 10.72
C LEU A 472 7.31 19.49 10.93
N GLU A 473 7.06 20.34 9.93
CA GLU A 473 7.35 21.79 9.99
C GLU A 473 6.79 22.46 11.25
N ARG A 474 5.62 22.01 11.73
CA ARG A 474 4.97 22.49 12.96
C ARG A 474 5.78 22.19 14.23
N ASP A 475 6.51 21.08 14.24
CA ASP A 475 7.28 20.61 15.39
C ASP A 475 8.62 21.37 15.44
N VAL A 476 9.20 21.67 14.26
CA VAL A 476 10.29 22.64 14.11
C VAL A 476 9.83 24.04 14.54
N ALA A 477 8.72 24.57 14.00
CA ALA A 477 8.20 25.90 14.35
C ALA A 477 7.91 26.05 15.85
N ARG A 478 7.27 25.06 16.48
CA ARG A 478 7.06 25.03 17.93
C ARG A 478 8.38 25.02 18.70
N ARG A 479 9.40 24.29 18.21
CA ARG A 479 10.71 24.24 18.86
C ARG A 479 11.47 25.56 18.70
N VAL A 480 11.46 26.18 17.52
CA VAL A 480 12.00 27.52 17.27
C VAL A 480 11.32 28.55 18.17
N ALA A 481 9.99 28.51 18.28
CA ALA A 481 9.20 29.39 19.14
C ALA A 481 9.38 29.19 20.66
N ALA A 482 10.09 28.13 21.09
CA ALA A 482 10.37 27.81 22.50
C ALA A 482 11.87 27.84 22.86
N PHE A 483 12.74 27.56 21.89
CA PHE A 483 14.20 27.57 22.04
C PHE A 483 14.85 28.85 21.49
N GLU A 484 14.12 29.65 20.69
CA GLU A 484 14.55 30.91 20.09
C GLU A 484 16.00 30.85 19.53
N PRO A 485 16.28 29.91 18.60
CA PRO A 485 17.61 29.72 18.03
C PRO A 485 18.08 30.96 17.27
N ASP A 486 19.38 31.22 17.35
CA ASP A 486 20.07 32.17 16.47
C ASP A 486 20.40 31.53 15.10
N LEU A 487 20.62 30.20 15.08
CA LEU A 487 20.98 29.43 13.89
C LEU A 487 20.14 28.15 13.81
N ILE A 488 19.56 27.88 12.65
CA ILE A 488 18.86 26.62 12.36
C ILE A 488 19.67 25.81 11.34
N LEU A 489 19.87 24.51 11.61
CA LEU A 489 20.60 23.55 10.77
C LEU A 489 19.65 22.40 10.37
N ALA A 490 19.13 22.40 9.14
CA ALA A 490 18.18 21.38 8.71
C ALA A 490 18.84 20.38 7.76
N ALA A 491 18.83 19.08 8.06
CA ALA A 491 19.20 18.06 7.08
C ALA A 491 17.96 17.49 6.38
N GLU A 492 17.83 17.74 5.08
CA GLU A 492 16.77 17.18 4.23
C GLU A 492 17.38 16.21 3.19
N SER A 493 16.74 15.05 3.01
CA SER A 493 17.07 14.12 1.92
C SER A 493 16.47 14.61 0.60
N VAL A 494 17.28 14.74 -0.45
CA VAL A 494 16.88 15.31 -1.73
C VAL A 494 16.16 14.26 -2.59
N GLU A 495 14.90 13.99 -2.25
CA GLU A 495 13.94 13.29 -3.13
C GLU A 495 12.67 14.15 -3.35
N PRO A 496 12.28 14.44 -4.61
CA PRO A 496 11.17 15.35 -4.90
C PRO A 496 9.83 14.63 -5.17
N PRO A 497 8.66 15.34 -5.16
CA PRO A 497 8.46 16.73 -4.79
C PRO A 497 7.33 16.91 -3.74
N ALA A 498 7.71 17.31 -2.53
CA ALA A 498 6.91 18.28 -1.80
C ALA A 498 7.79 19.51 -1.59
N ARG A 499 7.36 20.69 -2.07
CA ARG A 499 7.90 21.94 -1.53
C ARG A 499 7.42 22.04 -0.09
N THR A 500 8.21 21.55 0.85
CA THR A 500 8.03 21.82 2.27
C THR A 500 8.30 23.29 2.52
N ALA A 501 7.48 23.91 3.37
CA ALA A 501 7.62 25.31 3.74
C ALA A 501 8.70 25.53 4.81
N SER A 502 9.61 24.57 5.00
CA SER A 502 10.83 24.69 5.84
C SER A 502 11.55 26.03 5.57
N THR A 503 11.67 26.42 4.30
CA THR A 503 12.30 27.68 3.87
C THR A 503 11.56 28.94 4.30
N ALA A 504 10.26 28.88 4.64
CA ALA A 504 9.48 30.03 5.12
C ALA A 504 9.62 30.29 6.63
N LEU A 505 10.25 29.36 7.36
CA LEU A 505 10.51 29.43 8.81
C LEU A 505 11.94 29.85 9.15
N ILE A 506 12.81 30.06 8.16
CA ILE A 506 14.25 30.25 8.34
C ILE A 506 14.64 31.70 7.95
N PRO A 507 14.87 32.59 8.93
CA PRO A 507 15.39 33.94 8.69
C PRO A 507 16.92 34.01 8.72
N ALA A 508 17.59 32.97 9.24
CA ALA A 508 19.01 32.70 9.12
C ALA A 508 19.22 31.21 9.44
N GLY A 509 19.59 30.40 8.44
CA GLY A 509 19.76 28.97 8.64
C GLY A 509 20.33 28.27 7.43
N ILE A 510 20.91 27.11 7.70
CA ILE A 510 21.66 26.27 6.78
C ILE A 510 20.78 25.06 6.48
N LEU A 511 20.21 25.00 5.28
CA LEU A 511 19.53 23.80 4.79
C LEU A 511 20.54 22.90 4.09
N LEU A 512 20.92 21.79 4.73
CA LEU A 512 21.85 20.76 4.30
C LEU A 512 21.11 19.66 3.52
N ALA A 513 21.40 19.51 2.23
CA ALA A 513 20.68 18.62 1.33
C ALA A 513 21.54 17.40 0.93
N GLY A 514 21.10 16.18 1.26
CA GLY A 514 21.80 14.93 0.90
C GLY A 514 21.25 14.29 -0.38
N SER A 515 22.11 14.04 -1.38
CA SER A 515 21.69 13.68 -2.77
C SER A 515 21.77 12.18 -3.12
N GLY A 516 21.65 11.27 -2.13
CA GLY A 516 21.91 9.83 -2.34
C GLY A 516 23.40 9.49 -2.56
N SER A 517 24.25 10.52 -2.56
CA SER A 517 25.71 10.50 -2.45
C SER A 517 26.08 11.24 -1.16
N PRO A 518 27.22 10.95 -0.47
CA PRO A 518 27.55 11.51 0.84
C PRO A 518 28.06 12.97 0.78
N THR A 519 27.27 13.83 0.14
CA THR A 519 27.50 15.25 -0.10
C THR A 519 26.33 16.04 0.47
N LEU A 520 26.58 16.96 1.41
CA LEU A 520 25.54 17.81 2.04
C LEU A 520 25.57 19.24 1.48
N ALA A 521 24.55 19.65 0.72
CA ALA A 521 24.46 20.99 0.14
C ALA A 521 23.81 22.02 1.08
N CYS A 522 24.51 23.08 1.53
CA CYS A 522 23.90 24.19 2.29
C CYS A 522 23.32 25.28 1.40
N ALA A 523 22.11 25.76 1.72
CA ALA A 523 21.62 27.08 1.36
C ALA A 523 21.40 27.97 2.59
N VAL A 524 21.77 29.26 2.50
CA VAL A 524 21.40 30.31 3.47
C VAL A 524 20.25 31.14 2.90
N ALA A 525 19.15 31.27 3.65
CA ALA A 525 17.97 32.02 3.21
C ALA A 525 18.02 33.49 3.65
N ASP A 526 18.20 34.41 2.69
CA ASP A 526 17.82 35.83 2.84
C ASP A 526 16.39 36.03 2.28
N PRO A 527 15.42 36.49 3.10
CA PRO A 527 14.04 36.74 2.64
C PRO A 527 13.90 37.85 1.59
N SER A 528 14.92 38.70 1.40
CA SER A 528 14.88 39.93 0.60
C SER A 528 15.70 39.89 -0.69
N ALA A 529 16.65 38.97 -0.82
CA ALA A 529 17.49 38.83 -2.01
C ALA A 529 17.83 37.35 -2.28
N ILE A 530 17.22 36.74 -3.30
CA ILE A 530 17.59 35.40 -3.76
C ILE A 530 18.82 35.51 -4.68
N SER A 531 20.01 35.44 -4.07
CA SER A 531 21.28 35.12 -4.73
C SER A 531 22.02 34.09 -3.87
N PRO A 532 22.20 32.83 -4.31
CA PRO A 532 22.56 31.72 -3.41
C PRO A 532 24.07 31.52 -3.21
N LEU A 533 24.55 31.50 -1.95
CA LEU A 533 25.86 30.97 -1.49
C LEU A 533 25.76 30.56 0.02
N ASP A 534 26.66 29.80 0.68
CA ASP A 534 27.34 28.53 0.32
C ASP A 534 28.05 27.88 1.54
N VAL A 535 27.71 26.64 1.93
CA VAL A 535 28.52 25.80 2.86
C VAL A 535 28.32 24.27 2.65
N LEU A 536 29.05 23.61 1.77
CA LEU A 536 28.94 22.15 1.57
C LEU A 536 29.67 21.33 2.66
N LEU A 537 28.93 20.81 3.66
CA LEU A 537 29.45 19.99 4.77
C LEU A 537 29.60 18.50 4.42
N ALA A 538 30.49 18.13 3.50
CA ALA A 538 30.74 16.71 3.23
C ALA A 538 31.57 16.02 4.34
N PRO A 539 31.19 14.82 4.82
CA PRO A 539 31.96 14.05 5.81
C PRO A 539 33.30 13.49 5.26
N ARG A 540 33.51 13.47 3.94
CA ARG A 540 34.78 13.08 3.31
C ARG A 540 35.14 14.02 2.14
N ALA A 541 36.38 14.49 2.10
CA ALA A 541 36.88 15.38 1.04
C ALA A 541 36.95 14.70 -0.35
N GLU A 542 37.09 13.37 -0.37
CA GLU A 542 37.36 12.57 -1.57
C GLU A 542 36.17 12.49 -2.56
N ILE A 543 34.96 12.80 -2.11
CA ILE A 543 33.71 12.54 -2.87
C ILE A 543 33.17 13.80 -3.58
N LEU A 544 33.81 14.95 -3.35
CA LEU A 544 33.40 16.24 -3.89
C LEU A 544 34.03 16.63 -5.23
N ALA A 545 34.99 15.86 -5.74
CA ALA A 545 35.81 16.23 -6.91
C ALA A 545 35.09 16.23 -8.28
N GLY A 546 33.77 16.07 -8.32
CA GLY A 546 32.98 15.94 -9.56
C GLY A 546 31.61 16.61 -9.57
N ILE A 547 31.29 17.48 -8.60
CA ILE A 547 30.01 18.19 -8.53
C ILE A 547 30.24 19.68 -8.80
N ASP A 548 30.05 20.08 -10.05
CA ASP A 548 30.07 21.48 -10.48
C ASP A 548 28.62 22.01 -10.53
N VAL A 549 28.24 22.84 -9.56
CA VAL A 549 26.94 23.52 -9.52
C VAL A 549 27.18 25.02 -9.80
N PRO A 550 26.71 25.55 -10.94
CA PRO A 550 26.92 26.94 -11.30
C PRO A 550 26.40 27.91 -10.24
N GLY A 551 27.32 28.68 -9.64
CA GLY A 551 27.02 29.63 -8.56
C GLY A 551 27.46 29.18 -7.16
N THR A 552 27.89 27.92 -6.98
CA THR A 552 28.21 27.33 -5.66
C THR A 552 29.73 27.26 -5.40
N ARG A 553 30.23 28.05 -4.45
CA ARG A 553 31.56 27.93 -3.83
C ARG A 553 31.56 26.86 -2.74
N LEU A 554 31.99 25.65 -3.10
CA LEU A 554 32.24 24.57 -2.13
C LEU A 554 33.28 24.96 -1.06
N ALA A 555 32.82 25.06 0.20
CA ALA A 555 33.66 25.24 1.37
C ALA A 555 33.77 23.92 2.17
N VAL A 556 34.80 23.13 1.88
CA VAL A 556 35.12 21.92 2.67
C VAL A 556 35.71 22.36 4.02
N LEU A 557 34.93 22.21 5.09
CA LEU A 557 35.41 22.51 6.44
C LEU A 557 36.17 21.30 7.02
N PRO A 558 37.36 21.51 7.61
CA PRO A 558 38.10 20.44 8.30
C PRO A 558 37.26 19.84 9.44
N ALA A 559 37.62 18.64 9.91
CA ALA A 559 36.85 17.95 10.96
C ALA A 559 36.86 18.71 12.31
N GLU A 560 37.94 19.42 12.61
CA GLU A 560 38.10 20.24 13.81
C GLU A 560 37.77 21.71 13.53
N GLY A 561 36.95 22.32 14.39
CA GLY A 561 36.60 23.74 14.31
C GLY A 561 35.50 24.06 13.31
N ARG A 562 34.62 23.11 12.96
CA ARG A 562 33.50 23.37 12.02
C ARG A 562 32.53 24.37 12.61
N ALA A 563 32.18 24.23 13.89
CA ALA A 563 31.36 25.19 14.63
C ALA A 563 31.90 26.62 14.49
N ARG A 564 33.16 26.86 14.89
CA ARG A 564 33.84 28.16 14.72
C ARG A 564 33.89 28.64 13.27
N ALA A 565 34.17 27.76 12.31
CA ALA A 565 34.23 28.13 10.90
C ALA A 565 32.86 28.52 10.32
N ILE A 566 31.78 27.85 10.74
CA ILE A 566 30.38 28.20 10.42
C ILE A 566 30.02 29.56 11.03
N LEU A 567 30.35 29.80 12.30
CA LEU A 567 30.10 31.09 12.95
C LEU A 567 30.87 32.23 12.29
N ALA A 568 32.16 32.04 12.01
CA ALA A 568 32.98 33.01 11.29
C ALA A 568 32.49 33.26 9.85
N HIS A 569 31.92 32.25 9.18
CA HIS A 569 31.25 32.43 7.89
C HIS A 569 29.99 33.28 8.05
N MET A 570 29.11 32.96 9.00
CA MET A 570 27.88 33.70 9.26
C MET A 570 28.13 35.16 9.66
N ALA A 571 29.13 35.41 10.53
CA ALA A 571 29.52 36.75 10.93
C ALA A 571 29.96 37.61 9.73
N ARG A 572 30.71 37.03 8.77
CA ARG A 572 31.09 37.69 7.52
C ARG A 572 29.91 37.87 6.57
N ALA A 573 29.04 36.88 6.42
CA ALA A 573 27.89 36.91 5.51
C ALA A 573 26.89 38.02 5.87
N PHE A 574 26.66 38.24 7.18
CA PHE A 574 25.76 39.30 7.65
C PHE A 574 26.45 40.65 7.93
N GLY A 575 27.78 40.69 7.98
CA GLY A 575 28.58 41.83 8.45
C GLY A 575 29.32 42.59 7.36
N GLY A 576 28.82 42.54 6.11
CA GLY A 576 29.43 43.16 4.93
C GLY A 576 29.60 44.69 5.00
#